data_AF-A0A7S9LCN5-F1
#
_entry.id   AF-A0A7S9LCN5-F1
#
_cell.length_a   1.000
_cell.length_b   1.000
_cell.length_c   1.000
_cell.angle_alpha   90.00
_cell.angle_beta   90.00
_cell.angle_gamma   90.00
#
_symmetry.space_group_name_H-M   'P 1'
#
loop_
_entity.id
_entity.type
_entity.pdbx_description
1 polymer ?
#
loop_
_entity_poly.entity_id
_entity_poly.type
_entity_poly.pdbx_seq_one_letter_code
_entity_poly.pdbx_strand_id
1 'polypeptide(L)'
;MNLSPTAGNTTPQLGFEFSSLGTTPVGVNKCGSTSISDLDLPSTTDFEVGDALSRMIVDDRVLHMGITNWRELLDRAISLGHTELYPSEDGRQGLRTPGFRFGPIHRLPEQGPEYVLQTVNRQRMQAALASGVPLKSGRVAVDDVMKVDLVITGDGMQLGLFNGRKSVGTLPLAFDAIPLPGHCGAGGQDFVGSSLMTMLSNAFPETDAPLMHRATVAAYAQILKGLGGGGAK
;
A
#
# COMPACT_ATOMS: atom_id res chain seq x y z
N MET A 1 37.88 -71.89 -31.87
CA MET A 1 36.50 -71.88 -32.41
C MET A 1 35.96 -70.47 -32.34
N ASN A 2 35.19 -70.11 -33.35
CA ASN A 2 34.78 -68.78 -33.74
C ASN A 2 33.37 -68.43 -33.17
N LEU A 3 33.02 -67.12 -33.22
CA LEU A 3 31.69 -66.47 -33.24
C LEU A 3 31.21 -65.68 -31.99
N SER A 4 31.22 -64.35 -32.19
CA SER A 4 30.60 -63.19 -31.50
C SER A 4 29.05 -63.15 -31.66
N PRO A 5 28.30 -62.02 -31.47
CA PRO A 5 28.32 -60.81 -30.59
C PRO A 5 26.97 -60.66 -29.80
N THR A 6 26.63 -59.64 -28.99
CA THR A 6 25.89 -58.40 -29.38
C THR A 6 25.42 -57.57 -28.14
N ALA A 7 25.64 -56.25 -28.21
CA ALA A 7 24.93 -55.06 -27.69
C ALA A 7 24.41 -54.89 -26.24
N GLY A 8 24.68 -53.68 -25.69
CA GLY A 8 23.64 -52.91 -24.99
C GLY A 8 24.10 -51.90 -23.92
N ASN A 9 24.18 -50.63 -24.33
CA ASN A 9 24.02 -49.39 -23.55
C ASN A 9 25.22 -48.73 -22.83
N THR A 10 25.69 -47.73 -23.56
CA THR A 10 26.37 -46.48 -23.24
C THR A 10 25.76 -45.70 -22.08
N THR A 11 26.58 -45.39 -21.07
CA THR A 11 26.39 -44.25 -20.17
C THR A 11 27.10 -43.04 -20.81
N PRO A 12 26.42 -41.95 -21.21
CA PRO A 12 27.12 -40.76 -21.66
C PRO A 12 27.74 -40.05 -20.45
N GLN A 13 29.04 -40.24 -20.23
CA GLN A 13 29.84 -39.31 -19.45
C GLN A 13 30.07 -38.06 -20.31
N LEU A 14 29.34 -36.98 -20.03
CA LEU A 14 29.63 -35.66 -20.59
C LEU A 14 30.91 -35.15 -19.91
N GLY A 15 32.05 -35.39 -20.57
CA GLY A 15 33.32 -34.75 -20.25
C GLY A 15 33.26 -33.27 -20.65
N PHE A 16 33.30 -32.37 -19.67
CA PHE A 16 33.51 -30.95 -19.94
C PHE A 16 34.99 -30.72 -20.22
N GLU A 17 35.36 -30.66 -21.49
CA GLU A 17 36.67 -30.15 -21.91
C GLU A 17 36.70 -28.62 -21.74
N PHE A 18 37.41 -28.13 -20.73
CA PHE A 18 37.72 -26.71 -20.61
C PHE A 18 38.84 -26.37 -21.60
N SER A 19 38.44 -25.89 -22.78
CA SER A 19 39.37 -25.17 -23.67
C SER A 19 39.70 -23.81 -23.04
N SER A 20 40.89 -23.70 -22.46
CA SER A 20 41.46 -22.43 -22.00
C SER A 20 41.95 -21.62 -23.20
N LEU A 21 41.12 -20.72 -23.69
CA LEU A 21 41.57 -19.62 -24.55
C LEU A 21 41.05 -18.29 -24.04
N GLY A 22 42.00 -17.39 -23.77
CA GLY A 22 41.85 -15.97 -24.06
C GLY A 22 41.24 -15.10 -22.97
N THR A 23 42.10 -14.46 -22.18
CA THR A 23 41.84 -13.30 -21.35
C THR A 23 41.14 -12.16 -22.11
N THR A 24 39.96 -11.73 -21.63
CA THR A 24 39.53 -10.32 -21.74
C THR A 24 38.80 -9.91 -20.46
N PRO A 25 39.29 -8.90 -19.72
CA PRO A 25 38.61 -8.39 -18.53
C PRO A 25 37.48 -7.45 -18.96
N VAL A 26 36.22 -7.79 -18.70
CA VAL A 26 35.11 -6.83 -18.80
C VAL A 26 34.79 -6.35 -17.40
N GLY A 27 35.25 -5.13 -17.13
CA GLY A 27 35.20 -4.46 -15.85
C GLY A 27 33.82 -3.98 -15.44
N VAL A 28 33.74 -3.78 -14.13
CA VAL A 28 32.68 -3.13 -13.37
C VAL A 28 32.55 -1.66 -13.80
N ASN A 29 31.31 -1.17 -13.89
CA ASN A 29 30.87 0.22 -14.09
C ASN A 29 31.07 0.87 -15.48
N LYS A 30 29.96 1.06 -16.20
CA LYS A 30 29.76 2.25 -17.04
C LYS A 30 28.82 3.21 -16.33
N CYS A 31 29.42 4.22 -15.72
CA CYS A 31 28.79 5.48 -15.39
C CYS A 31 28.50 6.23 -16.70
N GLY A 32 27.30 6.78 -16.86
CA GLY A 32 26.94 7.65 -17.99
C GLY A 32 25.88 7.08 -18.92
N SER A 33 24.63 7.07 -18.47
CA SER A 33 23.49 7.32 -19.36
C SER A 33 22.66 8.43 -18.71
N THR A 34 22.88 9.66 -19.16
CA THR A 34 22.10 10.83 -18.77
C THR A 34 20.99 11.05 -19.79
N SER A 35 19.88 11.57 -19.26
CA SER A 35 18.69 12.15 -19.87
C SER A 35 17.61 11.21 -20.40
N ILE A 36 16.60 10.98 -19.56
CA ILE A 36 15.30 11.57 -19.83
C ILE A 36 14.97 12.46 -18.63
N SER A 37 15.09 13.76 -18.82
CA SER A 37 14.65 14.78 -17.87
C SER A 37 13.12 14.89 -17.89
N ASP A 38 12.58 15.28 -16.74
CA ASP A 38 11.26 15.88 -16.54
C ASP A 38 10.05 15.17 -17.15
N LEU A 39 9.51 14.24 -16.37
CA LEU A 39 8.07 14.16 -16.23
C LEU A 39 7.74 14.58 -14.79
N ASP A 40 7.53 15.90 -14.61
CA ASP A 40 6.79 16.46 -13.49
C ASP A 40 5.41 15.76 -13.45
N LEU A 41 5.28 14.71 -12.63
CA LEU A 41 3.99 14.17 -12.24
C LEU A 41 3.77 14.46 -10.76
N PRO A 42 2.58 14.96 -10.39
CA PRO A 42 2.28 15.31 -9.01
C PRO A 42 2.43 14.07 -8.13
N SER A 43 3.22 14.21 -7.08
CA SER A 43 3.42 13.21 -6.03
C SER A 43 2.07 12.76 -5.45
N THR A 44 1.62 11.56 -5.82
CA THR A 44 0.45 10.91 -5.21
C THR A 44 0.87 9.53 -4.69
N THR A 45 0.84 9.43 -3.36
CA THR A 45 1.30 8.32 -2.51
C THR A 45 0.63 6.96 -2.75
N ASP A 46 -0.43 6.89 -3.56
CA ASP A 46 -0.97 5.65 -4.11
C ASP A 46 0.02 4.93 -5.05
N PHE A 47 0.94 5.69 -5.67
CA PHE A 47 1.96 5.11 -6.53
C PHE A 47 3.06 4.46 -5.71
N GLU A 48 3.58 4.99 -4.60
CA GLU A 48 4.81 4.39 -4.03
C GLU A 48 4.63 2.96 -3.52
N VAL A 49 3.57 2.68 -2.74
CA VAL A 49 3.32 1.34 -2.18
C VAL A 49 2.74 0.40 -3.26
N GLY A 50 1.75 0.87 -4.02
CA GLY A 50 1.12 0.08 -5.09
C GLY A 50 2.05 -0.19 -6.27
N ASP A 51 2.88 0.77 -6.66
CA ASP A 51 3.89 0.63 -7.71
C ASP A 51 5.01 -0.28 -7.23
N ALA A 52 5.49 -0.16 -5.98
CA ALA A 52 6.46 -1.10 -5.43
C ALA A 52 5.94 -2.54 -5.46
N LEU A 53 4.68 -2.78 -5.06
CA LEU A 53 4.04 -4.10 -5.17
C LEU A 53 3.83 -4.55 -6.62
N SER A 54 3.60 -3.63 -7.56
CA SER A 54 3.47 -3.97 -8.99
C SER A 54 4.80 -4.39 -9.61
N ARG A 55 5.93 -3.88 -9.09
CA ARG A 55 7.29 -4.28 -9.50
C ARG A 55 7.71 -5.61 -8.86
N MET A 56 7.06 -6.05 -7.79
CA MET A 56 7.33 -7.33 -7.15
C MET A 56 6.65 -8.47 -7.93
N ILE A 57 7.46 -9.42 -8.38
CA ILE A 57 7.02 -10.55 -9.20
C ILE A 57 6.34 -11.63 -8.33
N VAL A 58 5.26 -12.19 -8.87
CA VAL A 58 4.58 -13.39 -8.36
C VAL A 58 4.75 -14.50 -9.41
N ASP A 59 5.10 -15.71 -8.95
CA ASP A 59 5.24 -16.85 -9.84
C ASP A 59 3.85 -17.40 -10.24
N ASP A 60 3.38 -16.99 -11.42
CA ASP A 60 2.10 -17.44 -11.97
C ASP A 60 2.07 -18.94 -12.27
N ARG A 61 3.22 -19.62 -12.37
CA ARG A 61 3.24 -21.09 -12.55
C ARG A 61 2.68 -21.84 -11.35
N VAL A 62 2.68 -21.21 -10.18
CA VAL A 62 2.12 -21.81 -8.96
C VAL A 62 0.61 -21.55 -8.91
N LEU A 63 0.17 -20.38 -9.37
CA LEU A 63 -1.20 -19.91 -9.22
C LEU A 63 -2.10 -20.25 -10.42
N HIS A 64 -1.54 -20.33 -11.63
CA HIS A 64 -2.25 -20.51 -12.90
C HIS A 64 -3.41 -19.50 -13.11
N MET A 65 -3.21 -18.25 -12.68
CA MET A 65 -4.24 -17.21 -12.71
C MET A 65 -3.98 -16.12 -13.74
N GLY A 66 -2.83 -16.14 -14.43
CA GLY A 66 -2.37 -15.05 -15.28
C GLY A 66 -1.89 -13.83 -14.48
N ILE A 67 -1.61 -13.99 -13.18
CA ILE A 67 -1.23 -12.90 -12.27
C ILE A 67 0.27 -12.96 -12.04
N THR A 68 0.98 -11.91 -12.45
CA THR A 68 2.46 -11.89 -12.43
C THR A 68 3.04 -10.93 -11.41
N ASN A 69 2.22 -10.13 -10.71
CA ASN A 69 2.68 -9.18 -9.71
C ASN A 69 1.86 -9.22 -8.41
N TRP A 70 2.45 -8.70 -7.33
CA TRP A 70 1.82 -8.72 -6.00
C TRP A 70 0.61 -7.81 -5.89
N ARG A 71 0.63 -6.66 -6.59
CA ARG A 71 -0.51 -5.73 -6.60
C ARG A 71 -1.78 -6.41 -7.11
N GLU A 72 -1.73 -7.00 -8.28
CA GLU A 72 -2.86 -7.72 -8.90
C GLU A 72 -3.30 -8.91 -8.06
N LEU A 73 -2.35 -9.63 -7.44
CA LEU A 73 -2.67 -10.73 -6.54
C LEU A 73 -3.47 -10.24 -5.31
N LEU A 74 -3.07 -9.12 -4.73
CA LEU A 74 -3.75 -8.51 -3.59
C LEU A 74 -5.10 -7.92 -3.98
N ASP A 75 -5.19 -7.23 -5.11
CA ASP A 75 -6.46 -6.71 -5.64
C ASP A 75 -7.44 -7.85 -5.89
N ARG A 76 -6.97 -8.96 -6.48
CA ARG A 76 -7.77 -10.16 -6.67
C ARG A 76 -8.18 -10.76 -5.33
N ALA A 77 -7.27 -10.91 -4.37
CA ALA A 77 -7.58 -11.48 -3.07
C ALA A 77 -8.63 -10.64 -2.31
N ILE A 78 -8.51 -9.32 -2.35
CA ILE A 78 -9.49 -8.39 -1.76
C ILE A 78 -10.84 -8.53 -2.47
N SER A 79 -10.86 -8.61 -3.80
CA SER A 79 -12.11 -8.82 -4.56
C SER A 79 -12.83 -10.13 -4.21
N LEU A 80 -12.08 -11.15 -3.77
CA LEU A 80 -12.61 -12.44 -3.31
C LEU A 80 -13.03 -12.42 -1.82
N GLY A 81 -12.86 -11.29 -1.12
CA GLY A 81 -13.24 -11.12 0.28
C GLY A 81 -12.13 -11.44 1.29
N HIS A 82 -10.88 -11.57 0.85
CA HIS A 82 -9.75 -11.69 1.77
C HIS A 82 -9.32 -10.28 2.23
N THR A 83 -9.85 -9.84 3.37
CA THR A 83 -9.66 -8.47 3.88
C THR A 83 -9.07 -8.42 5.30
N GLU A 84 -8.85 -9.56 5.95
CA GLU A 84 -8.35 -9.62 7.32
C GLU A 84 -6.87 -9.97 7.36
N LEU A 85 -6.09 -9.15 8.07
CA LEU A 85 -4.67 -9.40 8.33
C LEU A 85 -4.51 -10.27 9.57
N TYR A 86 -3.61 -11.25 9.52
CA TYR A 86 -3.32 -12.13 10.66
C TYR A 86 -1.81 -12.33 10.85
N PRO A 87 -1.34 -12.54 12.10
CA PRO A 87 0.07 -12.83 12.34
C PRO A 87 0.42 -14.21 11.78
N SER A 88 1.46 -14.25 10.95
CA SER A 88 2.04 -15.47 10.40
C SER A 88 3.25 -15.91 11.24
N GLU A 89 3.67 -17.17 11.07
CA GLU A 89 4.69 -17.83 11.93
C GLU A 89 6.06 -17.14 11.91
N ASP A 90 6.36 -16.34 10.88
CA ASP A 90 7.67 -15.69 10.69
C ASP A 90 7.69 -14.22 11.14
N GLY A 91 6.72 -13.79 11.95
CA GLY A 91 6.58 -12.37 12.35
C GLY A 91 6.09 -11.45 11.22
N ARG A 92 5.76 -12.03 10.05
CA ARG A 92 5.10 -11.35 8.92
C ARG A 92 3.58 -11.47 9.05
N GLN A 93 2.86 -10.64 8.30
CA GLN A 93 1.40 -10.71 8.24
C GLN A 93 0.95 -11.54 7.03
N GLY A 94 -0.13 -12.30 7.19
CA GLY A 94 -0.85 -12.97 6.10
C GLY A 94 -2.21 -12.31 5.84
N LEU A 95 -2.87 -12.70 4.75
CA LEU A 95 -4.18 -12.21 4.36
C LEU A 95 -5.20 -13.36 4.33
N ARG A 96 -6.34 -13.18 5.00
CA ARG A 96 -7.42 -14.17 5.08
C ARG A 96 -8.81 -13.55 4.93
N THR A 97 -9.79 -14.44 4.73
CA THR A 97 -11.21 -14.06 4.84
C THR A 97 -11.58 -13.90 6.32
N PRO A 98 -12.35 -12.85 6.67
CA PRO A 98 -12.87 -12.67 8.03
C PRO A 98 -13.50 -13.95 8.60
N GLY A 99 -13.08 -14.34 9.81
CA GLY A 99 -13.63 -15.50 10.53
C GLY A 99 -12.99 -16.85 10.19
N PHE A 100 -12.07 -16.90 9.21
CA PHE A 100 -11.27 -18.09 8.94
C PHE A 100 -9.98 -18.09 9.77
N ARG A 101 -9.45 -19.28 10.08
CA ARG A 101 -8.18 -19.39 10.80
C ARG A 101 -6.98 -19.07 9.90
N PHE A 102 -7.04 -19.52 8.65
CA PHE A 102 -5.99 -19.38 7.66
C PHE A 102 -6.54 -18.74 6.39
N GLY A 103 -5.67 -18.09 5.63
CA GLY A 103 -6.01 -17.49 4.35
C GLY A 103 -5.12 -18.01 3.22
N PRO A 104 -5.47 -17.68 1.97
CA PRO A 104 -4.71 -18.13 0.79
C PRO A 104 -3.31 -17.52 0.71
N ILE A 105 -3.08 -16.37 1.37
CA ILE A 105 -1.77 -15.70 1.38
C ILE A 105 -1.20 -15.78 2.79
N HIS A 106 -0.29 -16.74 3.00
CA HIS A 106 0.35 -16.95 4.29
C HIS A 106 1.35 -15.86 4.67
N ARG A 107 1.94 -15.19 3.67
CA ARG A 107 3.03 -14.23 3.87
C ARG A 107 2.86 -13.09 2.88
N LEU A 108 2.60 -11.91 3.40
CA LEU A 108 2.59 -10.68 2.64
C LEU A 108 4.03 -10.14 2.50
N PRO A 109 4.31 -9.41 1.41
CA PRO A 109 5.47 -8.52 1.34
C PRO A 109 5.34 -7.42 2.41
N GLU A 110 6.44 -6.76 2.75
CA GLU A 110 6.50 -5.75 3.82
C GLU A 110 5.48 -4.62 3.63
N GLN A 111 5.28 -4.19 2.39
CA GLN A 111 4.32 -3.16 1.96
C GLN A 111 2.88 -3.68 1.78
N GLY A 112 2.68 -5.01 1.79
CA GLY A 112 1.39 -5.64 1.53
C GLY A 112 0.31 -5.29 2.56
N PRO A 113 0.58 -5.33 3.87
CA PRO A 113 -0.40 -4.96 4.90
C PRO A 113 -0.94 -3.54 4.75
N GLU A 114 -0.07 -2.57 4.47
CA GLU A 114 -0.45 -1.18 4.27
C GLU A 114 -1.36 -1.05 3.04
N TYR A 115 -0.97 -1.65 1.91
CA TYR A 115 -1.76 -1.66 0.69
C TYR A 115 -3.16 -2.28 0.88
N VAL A 116 -3.24 -3.40 1.61
CA VAL A 116 -4.52 -4.05 1.92
C VAL A 116 -5.42 -3.12 2.74
N LEU A 117 -4.89 -2.52 3.81
CA LEU A 117 -5.67 -1.63 4.67
C LEU A 117 -6.17 -0.40 3.89
N GLN A 118 -5.31 0.22 3.07
CA GLN A 118 -5.68 1.36 2.23
C GLN A 118 -6.78 0.96 1.25
N THR A 119 -6.59 -0.15 0.53
CA THR A 119 -7.52 -0.59 -0.51
C THR A 119 -8.89 -0.99 0.06
N VAL A 120 -8.92 -1.73 1.17
CA VAL A 120 -10.18 -2.13 1.83
C VAL A 120 -10.93 -0.91 2.37
N ASN A 121 -10.24 0.03 3.00
CA ASN A 121 -10.86 1.25 3.51
C ASN A 121 -11.41 2.12 2.37
N ARG A 122 -10.65 2.27 1.28
CA ARG A 122 -11.10 2.96 0.07
C ARG A 122 -12.34 2.33 -0.53
N GLN A 123 -12.39 1.00 -0.67
CA GLN A 123 -13.58 0.30 -1.16
C GLN A 123 -14.79 0.51 -0.26
N ARG A 124 -14.61 0.45 1.07
CA ARG A 124 -15.70 0.73 2.04
C ARG A 124 -16.21 2.16 1.95
N MET A 125 -15.30 3.13 1.80
CA MET A 125 -15.65 4.54 1.59
C MET A 125 -16.44 4.71 0.29
N GLN A 126 -15.95 4.16 -0.82
CA GLN A 126 -16.62 4.23 -2.11
C GLN A 126 -18.01 3.57 -2.08
N ALA A 127 -18.14 2.41 -1.43
CA ALA A 127 -19.43 1.75 -1.25
C ALA A 127 -20.41 2.61 -0.43
N ALA A 128 -19.93 3.28 0.63
CA ALA A 128 -20.75 4.18 1.42
C ALA A 128 -21.14 5.45 0.64
N LEU A 129 -20.24 6.01 -0.16
CA LEU A 129 -20.53 7.16 -1.03
C LEU A 129 -21.52 6.79 -2.14
N ALA A 130 -21.45 5.58 -2.68
CA ALA A 130 -22.41 5.07 -3.66
C ALA A 130 -23.83 4.96 -3.09
N SER A 131 -23.98 4.85 -1.76
CA SER A 131 -25.28 4.91 -1.09
C SER A 131 -25.86 6.34 -0.97
N GLY A 132 -25.11 7.36 -1.40
CA GLY A 132 -25.53 8.76 -1.40
C GLY A 132 -25.39 9.46 -0.04
N VAL A 133 -24.85 8.78 0.98
CA VAL A 133 -24.67 9.35 2.32
C VAL A 133 -23.26 9.94 2.44
N PRO A 134 -23.10 11.25 2.73
CA PRO A 134 -21.79 11.83 2.97
C PRO A 134 -21.22 11.32 4.29
N LEU A 135 -19.95 10.91 4.28
CA LEU A 135 -19.27 10.46 5.49
C LEU A 135 -18.74 11.66 6.26
N LYS A 136 -19.10 11.76 7.54
CA LYS A 136 -18.68 12.87 8.39
C LYS A 136 -18.00 12.32 9.64
N SER A 137 -16.84 12.87 9.99
CA SER A 137 -16.16 12.53 11.25
C SER A 137 -16.93 13.05 12.47
N GLY A 138 -17.63 14.17 12.32
CA GLY A 138 -18.00 15.02 13.45
C GLY A 138 -16.87 15.98 13.83
N ARG A 139 -17.12 16.85 14.82
CA ARG A 139 -16.15 17.86 15.26
C ARG A 139 -15.15 17.26 16.24
N VAL A 140 -13.89 17.17 15.83
CA VAL A 140 -12.75 16.73 16.64
C VAL A 140 -12.02 17.96 17.18
N ALA A 141 -11.74 17.97 18.48
CA ALA A 141 -10.99 19.08 19.10
C ALA A 141 -9.52 19.06 18.65
N VAL A 142 -9.02 20.23 18.23
CA VAL A 142 -7.59 20.49 18.00
C VAL A 142 -6.96 20.98 19.30
N ASP A 143 -7.61 21.97 19.90
CA ASP A 143 -7.31 22.56 21.20
C ASP A 143 -8.66 22.86 21.92
N ASP A 144 -8.65 23.71 22.97
CA ASP A 144 -9.86 24.05 23.73
C ASP A 144 -10.88 24.89 22.95
N VAL A 145 -10.48 25.52 21.84
CA VAL A 145 -11.26 26.52 21.11
C VAL A 145 -11.59 26.07 19.68
N MET A 146 -10.62 25.44 19.03
CA MET A 146 -10.59 25.05 17.64
C MET A 146 -11.00 23.59 17.47
N LYS A 147 -11.83 23.34 16.47
CA LYS A 147 -12.33 22.02 16.12
C LYS A 147 -12.24 21.81 14.62
N VAL A 148 -11.93 20.58 14.23
CA VAL A 148 -11.84 20.16 12.85
C VAL A 148 -12.98 19.20 12.56
N ASP A 149 -13.62 19.35 11.40
CA ASP A 149 -14.47 18.31 10.83
C ASP A 149 -13.90 17.83 9.49
N LEU A 150 -14.18 16.58 9.18
CA LEU A 150 -13.84 15.96 7.91
C LEU A 150 -15.13 15.45 7.28
N VAL A 151 -15.39 15.91 6.06
CA VAL A 151 -16.56 15.52 5.27
C VAL A 151 -16.07 14.93 3.96
N ILE A 152 -16.50 13.72 3.67
CA ILE A 152 -16.20 13.01 2.43
C ILE A 152 -17.48 12.90 1.63
N THR A 153 -17.47 13.43 0.41
CA THR A 153 -18.54 13.35 -0.58
C THR A 153 -18.04 12.64 -1.84
N GLY A 154 -18.94 12.34 -2.78
CA GLY A 154 -18.57 11.76 -4.08
C GLY A 154 -17.62 12.66 -4.89
N ASP A 155 -17.63 13.97 -4.62
CA ASP A 155 -16.80 14.97 -5.30
C ASP A 155 -15.42 15.17 -4.64
N GLY A 156 -15.18 14.59 -3.46
CA GLY A 156 -13.89 14.67 -2.77
C GLY A 156 -13.98 14.73 -1.24
N MET A 157 -12.84 14.96 -0.60
CA MET A 157 -12.73 15.12 0.85
C MET A 157 -12.50 16.59 1.21
N GLN A 158 -13.19 17.09 2.23
CA GLN A 158 -13.09 18.46 2.71
C GLN A 158 -12.86 18.50 4.21
N LEU A 159 -11.85 19.26 4.62
CA LEU A 159 -11.50 19.53 6.00
C LEU A 159 -12.03 20.90 6.41
N GLY A 160 -12.97 20.98 7.35
CA GLY A 160 -13.45 22.24 7.90
C GLY A 160 -12.77 22.57 9.22
N LEU A 161 -12.31 23.81 9.38
CA LEU A 161 -11.82 24.35 10.65
C LEU A 161 -12.88 25.25 11.28
N PHE A 162 -13.10 25.10 12.59
CA PHE A 162 -14.09 25.83 13.35
C PHE A 162 -13.50 26.41 14.63
N ASN A 163 -13.81 27.67 14.91
CA ASN A 163 -13.59 28.29 16.21
C ASN A 163 -14.95 28.32 16.93
N GLY A 164 -15.16 27.39 17.86
CA GLY A 164 -16.44 27.18 18.52
C GLY A 164 -17.58 26.84 17.55
N ARG A 165 -18.45 27.81 17.25
CA ARG A 165 -19.56 27.68 16.28
C ARG A 165 -19.27 28.30 14.91
N LYS A 166 -18.25 29.16 14.80
CA LYS A 166 -17.91 29.86 13.56
C LYS A 166 -17.00 28.98 12.69
N SER A 167 -17.32 28.89 11.40
CA SER A 167 -16.40 28.29 10.41
C SER A 167 -15.28 29.30 10.12
N VAL A 168 -14.04 28.83 10.24
CA VAL A 168 -12.82 29.61 9.99
C VAL A 168 -12.36 29.40 8.55
N GLY A 169 -12.47 28.18 8.03
CA GLY A 169 -12.17 27.88 6.64
C GLY A 169 -12.38 26.42 6.28
N THR A 170 -12.21 26.11 5.00
CA THR A 170 -12.34 24.76 4.46
C THR A 170 -11.19 24.48 3.51
N LEU A 171 -10.59 23.30 3.63
CA LEU A 171 -9.48 22.84 2.80
C LEU A 171 -9.90 21.56 2.06
N PRO A 172 -9.96 21.55 0.72
CA PRO A 172 -10.12 20.31 -0.03
C PRO A 172 -8.87 19.44 0.12
N LEU A 173 -9.08 18.16 0.37
CA LEU A 173 -8.05 17.15 0.52
C LEU A 173 -8.28 16.01 -0.48
N ALA A 174 -7.19 15.43 -0.97
CA ALA A 174 -7.25 14.15 -1.68
C ALA A 174 -7.52 13.02 -0.66
N PHE A 175 -8.16 11.93 -1.12
CA PHE A 175 -8.45 10.77 -0.27
C PHE A 175 -7.19 10.17 0.37
N ASP A 176 -6.06 10.26 -0.33
CA ASP A 176 -4.78 9.66 0.09
C ASP A 176 -3.89 10.64 0.85
N ALA A 177 -4.38 11.86 1.12
CA ALA A 177 -3.62 12.89 1.83
C ALA A 177 -3.47 12.59 3.33
N ILE A 178 -4.36 11.76 3.92
CA ILE A 178 -4.34 11.45 5.35
C ILE A 178 -3.78 10.05 5.59
N PRO A 179 -2.68 9.92 6.36
CA PRO A 179 -2.11 8.61 6.68
C PRO A 179 -3.07 7.78 7.53
N LEU A 180 -3.08 6.46 7.29
CA LEU A 180 -3.91 5.54 8.06
C LEU A 180 -3.48 5.49 9.53
N PRO A 181 -4.41 5.55 10.48
CA PRO A 181 -4.10 5.44 11.90
C PRO A 181 -3.68 4.00 12.24
N GLY A 182 -2.46 3.81 12.74
CA GLY A 182 -2.04 2.58 13.43
C GLY A 182 -1.16 1.59 12.64
N HIS A 183 -0.57 1.97 11.51
CA HIS A 183 0.52 1.19 10.91
C HIS A 183 1.81 2.02 10.91
N CYS A 184 2.60 1.88 11.98
CA CYS A 184 4.02 2.16 11.91
C CYS A 184 4.66 0.95 11.24
N GLY A 185 5.01 1.05 9.96
CA GLY A 185 5.93 0.09 9.35
C GLY A 185 7.21 0.02 10.21
N ALA A 186 7.78 -1.16 10.35
CA ALA A 186 9.00 -1.40 11.12
C ALA A 186 10.26 -0.73 10.52
N GLY A 187 10.11 0.12 9.50
CA GLY A 187 11.06 1.12 9.08
C GLY A 187 10.69 2.46 9.69
N GLY A 188 11.34 2.83 10.79
CA GLY A 188 11.29 4.19 11.31
C GLY A 188 11.84 5.16 10.28
N GLN A 189 10.95 5.80 9.53
CA GLN A 189 11.20 7.12 8.98
C GLN A 189 9.92 7.93 9.13
N ASP A 190 10.12 9.14 9.65
CA ASP A 190 9.19 10.26 9.77
C ASP A 190 8.67 10.77 8.41
N PHE A 191 8.32 9.87 7.50
CA PHE A 191 7.97 10.16 6.12
C PHE A 191 6.45 10.18 5.96
N VAL A 192 5.93 11.15 5.21
CA VAL A 192 4.50 11.51 5.00
C VAL A 192 3.87 12.47 6.03
N GLY A 193 4.62 12.93 7.04
CA GLY A 193 4.22 14.11 7.84
C GLY A 193 4.31 15.44 7.08
N SER A 194 5.11 15.51 5.99
CA SER A 194 5.46 16.77 5.33
C SER A 194 4.34 17.35 4.46
N SER A 195 3.71 16.58 3.58
CA SER A 195 2.74 17.13 2.61
C SER A 195 1.48 17.66 3.30
N LEU A 196 0.85 16.86 4.18
CA LEU A 196 -0.34 17.30 4.91
C LEU A 196 -0.02 18.42 5.90
N MET A 197 1.09 18.35 6.65
CA MET A 197 1.45 19.47 7.53
C MET A 197 1.72 20.76 6.74
N THR A 198 2.40 20.70 5.60
CA THR A 198 2.64 21.88 4.76
C THR A 198 1.34 22.44 4.18
N MET A 199 0.41 21.58 3.74
CA MET A 199 -0.92 22.03 3.30
C MET A 199 -1.69 22.71 4.44
N LEU A 200 -1.65 22.14 5.64
CA LEU A 200 -2.31 22.70 6.82
C LEU A 200 -1.69 24.03 7.25
N SER A 201 -0.36 24.13 7.27
CA SER A 201 0.32 25.38 7.62
C SER A 201 0.06 26.49 6.61
N ASN A 202 -0.07 26.14 5.32
CA ASN A 202 -0.38 27.11 4.26
C ASN A 202 -1.84 27.54 4.29
N ALA A 203 -2.77 26.62 4.56
CA ALA A 203 -4.20 26.91 4.60
C ALA A 203 -4.63 27.61 5.89
N PHE A 204 -3.99 27.29 7.01
CA PHE A 204 -4.34 27.77 8.36
C PHE A 204 -3.09 28.23 9.12
N PRO A 205 -2.45 29.34 8.70
CA PRO A 205 -1.19 29.80 9.31
C PRO A 205 -1.34 30.25 10.77
N GLU A 206 -2.55 30.55 11.22
CA GLU A 206 -2.84 31.00 12.60
C GLU A 206 -2.96 29.86 13.62
N THR A 207 -2.96 28.60 13.17
CA THR A 207 -3.18 27.43 14.04
C THR A 207 -1.96 26.49 14.01
N ASP A 208 -1.68 25.83 15.13
CA ASP A 208 -0.59 24.87 15.23
C ASP A 208 -0.80 23.67 14.30
N ALA A 209 -0.07 23.66 13.18
CA ALA A 209 -0.04 22.59 12.19
C ALA A 209 0.12 21.16 12.78
N PRO A 210 0.96 20.89 13.81
CA PRO A 210 1.08 19.54 14.35
C PRO A 210 -0.17 19.09 15.13
N LEU A 211 -0.83 20.00 15.85
CA LEU A 211 -2.08 19.68 16.55
C LEU A 211 -3.21 19.46 15.55
N MET A 212 -3.28 20.29 14.50
CA MET A 212 -4.23 20.11 13.41
C MET A 212 -4.03 18.79 12.68
N HIS A 213 -2.79 18.41 12.38
CA HIS A 213 -2.46 17.14 11.75
C HIS A 213 -3.00 15.98 12.61
N ARG A 214 -2.71 15.99 13.92
CA ARG A 214 -3.21 14.96 14.84
C ARG A 214 -4.73 14.91 14.90
N ALA A 215 -5.40 16.05 14.96
CA ALA A 215 -6.86 16.14 14.97
C ALA A 215 -7.47 15.66 13.64
N THR A 216 -6.81 15.95 12.51
CA THR A 216 -7.22 15.51 11.16
C THR A 216 -7.13 13.99 11.02
N VAL A 217 -6.01 13.40 11.46
CA VAL A 217 -5.85 11.94 11.51
C VAL A 217 -6.90 11.30 12.42
N ALA A 218 -7.20 11.92 13.57
CA ALA A 218 -8.24 11.44 14.47
C ALA A 218 -9.66 11.55 13.87
N ALA A 219 -9.96 12.62 13.14
CA ALA A 219 -11.22 12.79 12.41
C ALA A 219 -11.38 11.71 11.33
N TYR A 220 -10.33 11.44 10.56
CA TYR A 220 -10.33 10.36 9.59
C TYR A 220 -10.51 8.98 10.23
N ALA A 221 -9.86 8.72 11.37
CA ALA A 221 -10.05 7.51 12.15
C ALA A 221 -11.51 7.33 12.62
N GLN A 222 -12.21 8.41 12.98
CA GLN A 222 -13.63 8.37 13.34
C GLN A 222 -14.52 7.96 12.17
N ILE A 223 -14.24 8.45 10.96
CA ILE A 223 -14.95 8.02 9.74
C ILE A 223 -14.72 6.52 9.50
N LEU A 224 -13.47 6.07 9.56
CA LEU A 224 -13.13 4.66 9.39
C LEU A 224 -13.79 3.77 10.44
N LYS A 225 -13.87 4.22 11.69
CA LYS A 225 -14.59 3.51 12.75
C LYS A 225 -16.09 3.44 12.47
N GLY A 226 -16.69 4.51 11.96
CA GLY A 226 -18.09 4.53 11.53
C GLY A 226 -18.38 3.53 10.41
N LEU A 227 -17.42 3.35 9.49
CA LEU A 227 -17.50 2.36 8.40
C LEU A 227 -17.25 0.92 8.88
N GLY A 228 -16.36 0.72 9.85
CA GLY A 228 -15.98 -0.59 10.39
C GLY A 228 -16.91 -1.12 11.48
N GLY A 229 -17.77 -0.28 12.07
CA GLY A 229 -18.68 -0.66 13.16
C GLY A 229 -19.88 -1.55 12.75
N GLY A 230 -20.00 -1.90 11.48
CA GLY A 230 -21.07 -2.76 10.95
C GLY A 230 -20.85 -4.27 11.12
N GLY A 231 -19.87 -4.70 11.93
CA GLY A 231 -19.51 -6.12 12.06
C GLY A 231 -19.01 -6.50 13.45
N ALA A 232 -19.88 -6.40 14.47
CA ALA A 232 -19.78 -7.17 15.71
C ALA A 232 -21.14 -7.11 16.44
N LYS A 233 -22.01 -8.06 16.11
CA LYS A 233 -23.04 -8.55 17.03
C LYS A 233 -22.82 -10.05 17.16
#